data_AF-Q06675-F1
#
_entry.id   AF-Q06675-F1
#
_cell.length_a   1.000
_cell.length_b   1.000
_cell.length_c   1.000
_cell.angle_alpha   90.00
_cell.angle_beta   90.00
_cell.angle_gamma   90.00
#
_symmetry.space_group_name_H-M   'P 1'
#
loop_
_entity.id
_entity.type
_entity.pdbx_description
1 polymer ?
#
loop_
_entity_poly.entity_id
_entity_poly.type
_entity_poly.pdbx_seq_one_letter_code
_entity_poly.pdbx_strand_id
1 'polypeptide(L)'
;MSRIDDLQQDIESLLSEINSLEESREKLKAKIKDKRKNEESANPIVQEFEDLFDQFPQLNNFLFNEHPELEETDDKDISRAQADIPATPIPYEPKKRAKLENEEILPEQEWVLKTQPMVQHQMFDPGVADLLDTDILTSPSKRKRKLKIDDISTSDRSELEDYIVLENVYRMFGITFFPLVDPIDLKIKDASGEIFVDREMLGIRLEVFSERTSQFEKPHYVLLKKRIKSNSWFLFKHTIPSFIDVQGIFDDTNGGLVISHDDAYLFAKRVFLQLVEVQKRRQIFKDLEAKKIIHDLDLDLESSMVSFFVKDIKVELFVKQNEIVSCSILDDIHDFSQNNKSKWEIALLGSLDDLELKLNHSFATIFK
;
A
#
# COMPACT_ATOMS: atom_id res chain seq x y z
N MET A 1 -6.91 -29.04 35.26
CA MET A 1 -6.25 -27.82 35.75
C MET A 1 -4.83 -27.72 35.22
N SER A 2 -3.96 -28.74 35.33
CA SER A 2 -2.55 -28.62 34.89
C SER A 2 -2.34 -28.07 33.47
N ARG A 3 -3.13 -28.50 32.48
CA ARG A 3 -2.96 -28.05 31.08
C ARG A 3 -3.20 -26.55 30.86
N ILE A 4 -4.00 -25.90 31.71
CA ILE A 4 -4.23 -24.44 31.66
C ILE A 4 -3.06 -23.72 32.35
N ASP A 5 -2.60 -24.26 33.47
CA ASP A 5 -1.45 -23.73 34.21
C ASP A 5 -0.16 -23.82 33.36
N ASP A 6 0.04 -24.92 32.63
CA ASP A 6 1.15 -25.11 31.69
C ASP A 6 1.12 -24.06 30.56
N LEU A 7 -0.05 -23.80 29.97
CA LEU A 7 -0.22 -22.77 28.93
C LEU A 7 0.01 -21.36 29.46
N GLN A 8 -0.40 -21.06 30.70
CA GLN A 8 -0.12 -19.77 31.33
C GLN A 8 1.38 -19.57 31.55
N GLN A 9 2.09 -20.61 31.99
CA GLN A 9 3.54 -20.56 32.16
C GLN A 9 4.28 -20.36 30.82
N ASP A 10 3.82 -21.01 29.74
CA ASP A 10 4.37 -20.80 28.40
C ASP A 10 4.12 -19.36 27.89
N ILE A 11 2.94 -18.81 28.12
CA ILE A 11 2.61 -17.42 27.78
C ILE A 11 3.52 -16.45 28.55
N GLU A 12 3.71 -16.66 29.85
CA GLU A 12 4.60 -15.81 30.66
C GLU A 12 6.07 -15.92 30.20
N SER A 13 6.53 -17.13 29.85
CA SER A 13 7.88 -17.34 29.29
C SER A 13 8.05 -16.59 27.96
N LEU A 14 7.10 -16.71 27.04
CA LEU A 14 7.13 -16.01 25.74
C LEU A 14 7.06 -14.49 25.91
N LEU A 15 6.24 -13.97 26.82
CA LEU A 15 6.19 -12.53 27.11
C LEU A 15 7.53 -12.02 27.67
N SER A 16 8.20 -12.81 28.51
CA SER A 16 9.54 -12.47 29.03
C SER A 16 10.60 -12.45 27.92
N GLU A 17 10.54 -13.41 26.99
CA GLU A 17 11.44 -13.49 25.84
C GLU A 17 11.22 -12.32 24.88
N ILE A 18 9.96 -11.99 24.57
CA ILE A 18 9.59 -10.82 23.75
C ILE A 18 10.15 -9.54 24.39
N ASN A 19 9.95 -9.32 25.69
CA ASN A 19 10.51 -8.15 26.38
C ASN A 19 12.05 -8.11 26.31
N SER A 20 12.72 -9.26 26.44
CA SER A 20 14.19 -9.33 26.34
C SER A 20 14.71 -9.02 24.93
N LEU A 21 13.95 -9.41 23.91
CA LEU A 21 14.25 -9.13 22.50
C LEU A 21 13.98 -7.65 22.18
N GLU A 22 12.93 -7.06 22.72
CA GLU A 22 12.65 -5.63 22.59
C GLU A 22 13.74 -4.78 23.25
N GLU A 23 14.17 -5.12 24.46
CA GLU A 23 15.32 -4.45 25.10
C GLU A 23 16.61 -4.61 24.28
N SER A 24 16.86 -5.80 23.75
CA SER A 24 18.04 -6.06 22.93
C SER A 24 18.00 -5.25 21.63
N ARG A 25 16.84 -5.14 21.00
CA ARG A 25 16.59 -4.30 19.82
C ARG A 25 16.85 -2.84 20.12
N GLU A 26 16.36 -2.30 21.23
CA GLU A 26 16.59 -0.90 21.62
C GLU A 26 18.07 -0.64 21.95
N LYS A 27 18.76 -1.57 22.63
CA LYS A 27 20.23 -1.48 22.85
C LYS A 27 21.01 -1.51 21.52
N LEU A 28 20.59 -2.33 20.56
CA LEU A 28 21.19 -2.38 19.22
C LEU A 28 20.95 -1.10 18.43
N LYS A 29 19.72 -0.55 18.45
CA LYS A 29 19.41 0.76 17.85
C LYS A 29 20.25 1.88 18.46
N ALA A 30 20.39 1.92 19.78
CA ALA A 30 21.23 2.90 20.47
C ALA A 30 22.71 2.78 20.04
N LYS A 31 23.26 1.55 19.95
CA LYS A 31 24.61 1.32 19.44
C LYS A 31 24.81 1.76 17.99
N ILE A 32 23.81 1.54 17.12
CA ILE A 32 23.85 1.98 15.72
C ILE A 32 23.82 3.51 15.66
N LYS A 33 22.96 4.17 16.45
CA LYS A 33 22.87 5.63 16.54
C LYS A 33 24.18 6.25 17.06
N ASP A 34 24.78 5.68 18.09
CA ASP A 34 26.08 6.13 18.61
C ASP A 34 27.22 5.94 17.59
N LYS A 35 27.17 4.86 16.81
CA LYS A 35 28.16 4.62 15.75
C LYS A 35 28.02 5.63 14.61
N ARG A 36 26.79 5.93 14.16
CA ARG A 36 26.51 6.96 13.14
C ARG A 36 26.93 8.35 13.61
N LYS A 37 26.59 8.73 14.85
CA LYS A 37 27.05 10.00 15.46
C LYS A 37 28.57 10.12 15.51
N ASN A 38 29.29 9.03 15.78
CA ASN A 38 30.75 9.06 15.82
C ASN A 38 31.41 9.08 14.43
N GLU A 39 30.82 8.44 13.42
CA GLU A 39 31.41 8.35 12.07
C GLU A 39 31.04 9.56 11.17
N GLU A 40 29.92 10.25 11.41
CA GLU A 40 29.39 11.30 10.50
C GLU A 40 29.23 12.70 11.14
N SER A 41 29.74 12.91 12.35
CA SER A 41 29.64 14.19 13.11
C SER A 41 30.24 15.43 12.44
N ALA A 42 30.88 15.30 11.27
CA ALA A 42 31.49 16.42 10.56
C ALA A 42 30.52 17.18 9.62
N ASN A 43 29.34 16.63 9.29
CA ASN A 43 28.48 17.21 8.27
C ASN A 43 27.20 17.82 8.87
N PRO A 44 27.01 19.16 8.83
CA PRO A 44 25.86 19.83 9.47
C PRO A 44 24.51 19.36 8.93
N ILE A 45 24.47 18.95 7.66
CA ILE A 45 23.25 18.42 7.02
C ILE A 45 22.81 17.11 7.69
N VAL A 46 23.76 16.26 8.10
CA VAL A 46 23.45 14.97 8.75
C VAL A 46 22.88 15.21 10.15
N GLN A 47 23.37 16.23 10.87
CA GLN A 47 22.81 16.61 12.18
C GLN A 47 21.38 17.15 12.05
N GLU A 48 21.10 18.02 11.06
CA GLU A 48 19.73 18.49 10.81
C GLU A 48 18.78 17.32 10.47
N PHE A 49 19.27 16.32 9.73
CA PHE A 49 18.50 15.12 9.40
C PHE A 49 18.29 14.19 10.61
N GLU A 50 19.30 14.01 11.47
CA GLU A 50 19.14 13.26 12.73
C GLU A 50 18.16 13.95 13.69
N ASP A 51 18.22 15.27 13.80
CA ASP A 51 17.27 16.06 14.58
C ASP A 51 15.84 15.93 14.02
N LEU A 52 15.68 15.79 12.71
CA LEU A 52 14.39 15.53 12.07
C LEU A 52 13.85 14.14 12.46
N PHE A 53 14.68 13.10 12.54
CA PHE A 53 14.25 11.77 13.01
C PHE A 53 13.94 11.76 14.50
N ASP A 54 14.63 12.56 15.30
CA ASP A 54 14.34 12.70 16.72
C ASP A 54 13.02 13.45 16.94
N GLN A 55 12.66 14.39 16.06
CA GLN A 55 11.35 15.07 16.06
C GLN A 55 10.21 14.20 15.50
N PHE A 56 10.49 13.42 14.46
CA PHE A 56 9.52 12.60 13.75
C PHE A 56 10.00 11.15 13.66
N PRO A 57 9.94 10.37 14.76
CA PRO A 57 10.42 8.99 14.79
C PRO A 57 9.72 8.07 13.78
N GLN A 58 8.54 8.49 13.31
CA GLN A 58 7.78 7.79 12.27
C GLN A 58 8.53 7.77 10.91
N LEU A 59 9.30 8.82 10.60
CA LEU A 59 10.14 8.90 9.38
C LEU A 59 11.15 7.76 9.31
N ASN A 60 11.65 7.31 10.46
CA ASN A 60 12.57 6.18 10.54
C ASN A 60 11.89 4.89 10.05
N ASN A 61 10.63 4.66 10.46
CA ASN A 61 9.88 3.51 9.97
C ASN A 61 9.63 3.62 8.46
N PHE A 62 9.36 4.82 7.92
CA PHE A 62 9.13 5.02 6.49
C PHE A 62 10.37 4.81 5.62
N LEU A 63 11.54 5.20 6.11
CA LEU A 63 12.77 5.10 5.32
C LEU A 63 13.36 3.71 5.31
N PHE A 64 13.26 2.97 6.43
CA PHE A 64 13.96 1.71 6.60
C PHE A 64 13.04 0.48 6.54
N ASN A 65 11.71 0.63 6.58
CA ASN A 65 10.79 -0.46 6.34
C ASN A 65 10.07 -0.24 5.00
N GLU A 66 10.23 -1.19 4.06
CA GLU A 66 9.19 -1.39 3.05
C GLU A 66 7.89 -1.70 3.79
N HIS A 67 6.79 -1.05 3.39
CA HIS A 67 5.46 -1.17 3.99
C HIS A 67 5.21 -2.52 4.68
N PRO A 68 4.89 -2.53 5.99
CA PRO A 68 4.58 -3.76 6.73
C PRO A 68 3.42 -4.59 6.12
N GLU A 69 2.62 -4.02 5.22
CA GLU A 69 1.41 -4.65 4.70
C GLU A 69 1.64 -5.67 3.57
N LEU A 70 2.89 -5.95 3.17
CA LEU A 70 3.18 -7.17 2.37
C LEU A 70 3.45 -8.40 3.24
N GLU A 71 3.56 -8.26 4.56
CA GLU A 71 3.73 -9.38 5.50
C GLU A 71 2.47 -9.71 6.32
N GLU A 72 1.42 -8.89 6.24
CA GLU A 72 0.15 -9.11 6.96
C GLU A 72 -1.08 -9.06 6.02
N THR A 73 -1.18 -10.03 5.12
CA THR A 73 -2.49 -10.48 4.60
C THR A 73 -2.75 -11.91 5.05
N ASP A 74 -3.49 -12.02 6.15
CA ASP A 74 -4.33 -13.14 6.58
C ASP A 74 -3.95 -14.57 6.13
N ASP A 75 -2.90 -15.12 6.73
CA ASP A 75 -2.77 -16.58 6.91
C ASP A 75 -3.55 -17.09 8.14
N LYS A 76 -4.31 -16.23 8.83
CA LYS A 76 -5.03 -16.58 10.07
C LYS A 76 -6.48 -17.03 9.90
N ASP A 77 -7.06 -16.98 8.70
CA ASP A 77 -8.45 -17.42 8.47
C ASP A 77 -8.64 -18.76 7.75
N ILE A 78 -7.57 -19.50 7.42
CA ILE A 78 -7.66 -20.87 6.87
C ILE A 78 -7.28 -21.95 7.91
N SER A 79 -6.69 -21.54 9.03
CA SER A 79 -6.24 -22.45 10.09
C SER A 79 -7.34 -22.78 11.09
N ARG A 80 -8.43 -23.42 10.64
CA ARG A 80 -9.46 -23.95 11.56
C ARG A 80 -10.05 -25.31 11.20
N ALA A 81 -9.43 -26.04 10.27
CA ALA A 81 -9.75 -27.44 10.03
C ALA A 81 -8.46 -28.28 10.08
N GLN A 82 -8.49 -29.32 10.91
CA GLN A 82 -7.48 -30.37 11.06
C GLN A 82 -6.26 -30.01 11.92
N ALA A 83 -6.53 -30.02 13.23
CA ALA A 83 -5.57 -30.45 14.22
C ALA A 83 -5.17 -31.93 14.01
N ASP A 84 -4.02 -32.27 14.56
CA ASP A 84 -3.42 -33.60 14.75
C ASP A 84 -2.60 -34.16 13.57
N ILE A 85 -1.27 -33.96 13.62
CA ILE A 85 -0.25 -35.03 13.80
C ILE A 85 1.16 -34.37 13.81
N PRO A 86 2.08 -34.73 14.74
CA PRO A 86 3.35 -34.03 14.94
C PRO A 86 4.45 -34.39 13.92
N ALA A 87 5.29 -33.40 13.58
CA ALA A 87 6.42 -33.51 12.68
C ALA A 87 7.57 -34.38 13.23
N THR A 88 8.18 -35.20 12.36
CA THR A 88 9.56 -35.70 12.53
C THR A 88 10.30 -35.57 11.19
N PRO A 89 11.48 -34.93 11.12
CA PRO A 89 12.20 -34.67 9.87
C PRO A 89 13.17 -35.80 9.52
N ILE A 90 13.10 -36.33 8.29
CA ILE A 90 14.14 -37.19 7.72
C ILE A 90 14.39 -36.77 6.25
N PRO A 91 15.66 -36.52 5.84
CA PRO A 91 16.02 -36.04 4.50
C PRO A 91 16.10 -37.19 3.49
N TYR A 92 15.67 -36.97 2.24
CA TYR A 92 16.01 -37.89 1.14
C TYR A 92 16.03 -37.23 -0.24
N GLU A 93 16.99 -37.70 -1.04
CA GLU A 93 17.35 -37.34 -2.40
C GLU A 93 16.23 -37.57 -3.45
N PRO A 94 16.23 -36.84 -4.57
CA PRO A 94 15.15 -36.88 -5.55
C PRO A 94 15.23 -38.14 -6.41
N LYS A 95 14.23 -39.02 -6.29
CA LYS A 95 14.00 -40.13 -7.23
C LYS A 95 12.67 -39.95 -7.96
N LYS A 96 12.79 -39.98 -9.29
CA LYS A 96 11.79 -40.17 -10.36
C LYS A 96 10.33 -40.28 -9.92
N ARG A 97 9.52 -39.32 -10.41
CA ARG A 97 8.05 -39.28 -10.33
C ARG A 97 7.42 -40.61 -10.72
N ALA A 98 6.78 -41.26 -9.76
CA ALA A 98 5.76 -42.28 -10.00
C ALA A 98 4.39 -41.59 -10.06
N LYS A 99 3.62 -41.86 -11.11
CA LYS A 99 2.19 -41.52 -11.21
C LYS A 99 1.41 -42.30 -10.14
N LEU A 100 0.56 -41.65 -9.36
CA LEU A 100 -0.51 -42.30 -8.58
C LEU A 100 -1.65 -41.30 -8.29
N GLU A 101 -2.72 -41.49 -9.07
CA GLU A 101 -4.14 -41.52 -8.70
C GLU A 101 -4.59 -40.72 -7.45
N ASN A 102 -5.03 -39.47 -7.67
CA ASN A 102 -6.23 -38.84 -7.10
C ASN A 102 -6.20 -37.33 -7.43
N GLU A 103 -6.74 -36.95 -8.59
CA GLU A 103 -6.70 -35.57 -9.12
C GLU A 103 -7.94 -34.72 -8.77
N GLU A 104 -8.91 -35.21 -8.02
CA GLU A 104 -10.26 -34.60 -8.00
C GLU A 104 -10.56 -33.63 -6.85
N ILE A 105 -9.64 -33.33 -5.91
CA ILE A 105 -9.93 -32.43 -4.78
C ILE A 105 -8.72 -31.54 -4.42
N LEU A 106 -8.17 -30.82 -5.40
CA LEU A 106 -7.17 -29.78 -5.14
C LEU A 106 -7.79 -28.39 -5.37
N PRO A 107 -7.61 -27.43 -4.43
CA PRO A 107 -7.94 -26.03 -4.67
C PRO A 107 -7.30 -25.54 -5.98
N GLU A 108 -7.99 -24.67 -6.73
CA GLU A 108 -7.56 -24.23 -8.07
C GLU A 108 -6.11 -23.73 -8.08
N GLN A 109 -5.68 -23.01 -7.04
CA GLN A 109 -4.29 -22.54 -6.93
C GLN A 109 -3.27 -23.70 -6.88
N GLU A 110 -3.56 -24.77 -6.15
CA GLU A 110 -2.68 -25.94 -6.07
C GLU A 110 -2.76 -26.81 -7.33
N TRP A 111 -3.93 -26.90 -7.95
CA TRP A 111 -4.11 -27.63 -9.20
C TRP A 111 -3.28 -26.99 -10.32
N VAL A 112 -3.36 -25.67 -10.49
CA VAL A 112 -2.59 -24.93 -11.51
C VAL A 112 -1.08 -25.11 -11.32
N LEU A 113 -0.58 -25.04 -10.09
CA LEU A 113 0.84 -25.26 -9.78
C LEU A 113 1.31 -26.70 -10.06
N LYS A 114 0.43 -27.69 -9.92
CA LYS A 114 0.78 -29.11 -10.14
C LYS A 114 0.60 -29.57 -11.58
N THR A 115 -0.38 -29.03 -12.32
CA THR A 115 -0.71 -29.49 -13.68
C THR A 115 -0.06 -28.67 -14.79
N GLN A 116 0.45 -27.48 -14.52
CA GLN A 116 1.19 -26.74 -15.54
C GLN A 116 2.44 -27.52 -15.96
N PRO A 117 2.61 -27.83 -17.26
CA PRO A 117 3.87 -28.35 -17.77
C PRO A 117 4.95 -27.30 -17.48
N MET A 118 6.04 -27.71 -16.83
CA MET A 118 7.20 -26.84 -16.67
C MET A 118 7.69 -26.45 -18.07
N VAL A 119 7.43 -25.21 -18.46
CA VAL A 119 8.02 -24.61 -19.65
C VAL A 119 9.47 -24.33 -19.30
N GLN A 120 10.32 -25.36 -19.42
CA GLN A 120 11.75 -25.16 -19.41
C GLN A 120 12.10 -24.38 -20.68
N HIS A 121 12.62 -23.17 -20.51
CA HIS A 121 13.19 -22.39 -21.61
C HIS A 121 14.46 -23.08 -22.13
N GLN A 122 14.30 -24.13 -22.94
CA GLN A 122 15.40 -24.80 -23.63
C GLN A 122 15.88 -24.03 -24.88
N MET A 123 15.44 -22.78 -25.06
CA MET A 123 15.81 -21.97 -26.22
C MET A 123 17.10 -21.17 -26.02
N PHE A 124 17.67 -21.16 -24.82
CA PHE A 124 18.91 -20.43 -24.54
C PHE A 124 20.14 -21.33 -24.61
N ASP A 125 21.21 -20.79 -25.17
CA ASP A 125 22.53 -21.40 -25.17
C ASP A 125 22.90 -21.79 -23.73
N PRO A 126 23.37 -23.03 -23.48
CA PRO A 126 23.77 -23.48 -22.14
C PRO A 126 24.73 -22.51 -21.42
N GLY A 127 25.53 -21.74 -22.14
CA GLY A 127 26.42 -20.73 -21.55
C GLY A 127 25.72 -19.47 -21.02
N VAL A 128 24.48 -19.20 -21.42
CA VAL A 128 23.68 -18.03 -21.02
C VAL A 128 22.50 -18.42 -20.11
N ALA A 129 22.19 -19.72 -20.03
CA ALA A 129 21.12 -20.25 -19.20
C ALA A 129 21.23 -19.84 -17.72
N ASP A 130 22.45 -19.75 -17.19
CA ASP A 130 22.70 -19.32 -15.81
C ASP A 130 22.42 -17.83 -15.58
N LEU A 131 22.53 -17.00 -16.63
CA LEU A 131 22.26 -15.55 -16.58
C LEU A 131 20.76 -15.24 -16.69
N LEU A 132 19.99 -16.13 -17.33
CA LEU A 132 18.57 -15.95 -17.63
C LEU A 132 17.66 -16.83 -16.77
N ASP A 133 18.15 -17.24 -15.60
CA ASP A 133 17.44 -18.16 -14.71
C ASP A 133 16.10 -17.53 -14.25
N THR A 134 15.04 -17.88 -14.99
CA THR A 134 13.65 -17.44 -14.77
C THR A 134 13.08 -17.95 -13.45
N ASP A 135 13.81 -18.81 -12.72
CA ASP A 135 13.53 -19.18 -11.34
C ASP A 135 13.48 -17.97 -10.37
N ILE A 136 14.10 -16.83 -10.74
CA ILE A 136 14.02 -15.59 -9.96
C ILE A 136 12.59 -15.01 -9.97
N LEU A 137 11.80 -15.31 -11.02
CA LEU A 137 10.42 -14.81 -11.19
C LEU A 137 9.37 -15.65 -10.46
N THR A 138 9.69 -16.87 -10.02
CA THR A 138 8.69 -17.83 -9.50
C THR A 138 8.57 -17.85 -7.98
N SER A 139 9.45 -17.20 -7.21
CA SER A 139 9.30 -17.13 -5.75
C SER A 139 10.12 -15.99 -5.09
N PRO A 140 9.47 -15.04 -4.38
CA PRO A 140 10.18 -14.03 -3.56
C PRO A 140 11.12 -14.68 -2.53
N SER A 141 10.74 -15.84 -2.00
CA SER A 141 11.54 -16.59 -1.02
C SER A 141 12.84 -17.17 -1.60
N LYS A 142 12.89 -17.50 -2.90
CA LYS A 142 14.14 -17.91 -3.56
C LYS A 142 15.05 -16.72 -3.88
N ARG A 143 14.47 -15.53 -4.14
CA ARG A 143 15.24 -14.29 -4.33
C ARG A 143 16.12 -13.99 -3.12
N LYS A 144 15.58 -14.12 -1.91
CA LYS A 144 16.32 -13.94 -0.64
C LYS A 144 17.38 -15.02 -0.38
N ARG A 145 17.26 -16.20 -1.01
CA ARG A 145 18.19 -17.33 -0.85
C ARG A 145 19.33 -17.36 -1.89
N LYS A 146 19.10 -16.87 -3.11
CA LYS A 146 20.16 -16.68 -4.12
C LYS A 146 20.89 -15.34 -3.95
N LEU A 147 20.21 -14.32 -3.40
CA LEU A 147 20.87 -13.20 -2.74
C LEU A 147 21.39 -13.64 -1.37
N LYS A 148 22.26 -14.66 -1.34
CA LYS A 148 23.23 -14.72 -0.26
C LYS A 148 24.16 -13.55 -0.50
N ILE A 149 23.90 -12.50 0.26
CA ILE A 149 24.64 -11.25 0.41
C ILE A 149 26.10 -11.49 0.88
N ASP A 150 26.60 -12.74 0.83
CA ASP A 150 27.95 -13.12 1.23
C ASP A 150 28.99 -12.84 0.13
N ASP A 151 28.59 -12.73 -1.14
CA ASP A 151 29.49 -12.37 -2.27
C ASP A 151 29.38 -10.88 -2.68
N ILE A 152 28.48 -10.13 -2.06
CA ILE A 152 28.36 -8.68 -2.23
C ILE A 152 29.33 -8.06 -1.24
N SER A 153 30.27 -7.24 -1.71
CA SER A 153 31.18 -6.55 -0.81
C SER A 153 30.35 -5.75 0.20
N THR A 154 30.75 -5.69 1.46
CA THR A 154 30.02 -4.93 2.49
C THR A 154 29.77 -3.47 2.05
N SER A 155 30.61 -2.94 1.16
CA SER A 155 30.41 -1.66 0.47
C SER A 155 29.17 -1.63 -0.43
N ASP A 156 28.97 -2.60 -1.33
CA ASP A 156 27.83 -2.53 -2.27
C ASP A 156 26.50 -2.74 -1.54
N ARG A 157 26.51 -3.46 -0.40
CA ARG A 157 25.31 -3.56 0.45
C ARG A 157 24.95 -2.21 1.07
N SER A 158 25.93 -1.49 1.61
CA SER A 158 25.71 -0.17 2.19
C SER A 158 25.21 0.81 1.12
N GLU A 159 25.82 0.80 -0.07
CA GLU A 159 25.40 1.65 -1.19
C GLU A 159 23.97 1.32 -1.64
N LEU A 160 23.60 0.04 -1.69
CA LEU A 160 22.24 -0.38 -2.01
C LEU A 160 21.23 0.06 -0.94
N GLU A 161 21.59 -0.04 0.34
CA GLU A 161 20.76 0.47 1.45
C GLU A 161 20.56 1.98 1.32
N ASP A 162 21.60 2.75 0.97
CA ASP A 162 21.51 4.19 0.72
C ASP A 162 20.61 4.52 -0.48
N TYR A 163 20.68 3.75 -1.57
CA TYR A 163 19.78 3.92 -2.71
C TYR A 163 18.33 3.59 -2.39
N ILE A 164 18.07 2.58 -1.55
CA ILE A 164 16.71 2.26 -1.09
C ILE A 164 16.16 3.40 -0.23
N VAL A 165 16.96 3.93 0.71
CA VAL A 165 16.55 5.08 1.52
C VAL A 165 16.28 6.29 0.64
N LEU A 166 17.13 6.54 -0.36
CA LEU A 166 16.94 7.63 -1.32
C LEU A 166 15.65 7.43 -2.14
N GLU A 167 15.37 6.22 -2.63
CA GLU A 167 14.10 5.89 -3.29
C GLU A 167 12.92 6.21 -2.36
N ASN A 168 12.97 5.78 -1.10
CA ASN A 168 11.90 6.02 -0.13
C ASN A 168 11.68 7.52 0.14
N VAL A 169 12.75 8.34 0.20
CA VAL A 169 12.63 9.81 0.27
C VAL A 169 11.87 10.36 -0.95
N TYR A 170 12.19 9.90 -2.16
CA TYR A 170 11.48 10.32 -3.37
C TYR A 170 10.03 9.83 -3.39
N ARG A 171 9.74 8.65 -2.84
CA ARG A 171 8.37 8.12 -2.72
C ARG A 171 7.49 8.91 -1.77
N MET A 172 8.07 9.53 -0.74
CA MET A 172 7.32 10.36 0.21
C MET A 172 6.65 11.58 -0.44
N PHE A 173 7.07 12.01 -1.63
CA PHE A 173 6.35 13.05 -2.39
C PHE A 173 4.98 12.61 -2.90
N GLY A 174 4.69 11.30 -2.91
CA GLY A 174 3.41 10.72 -3.28
C GLY A 174 3.21 10.46 -4.78
N ILE A 175 4.01 11.07 -5.66
CA ILE A 175 4.01 10.77 -7.10
C ILE A 175 5.42 10.40 -7.53
N THR A 176 5.62 9.15 -7.96
CA THR A 176 6.92 8.69 -8.47
C THR A 176 6.79 7.95 -9.78
N PHE A 177 7.82 8.06 -10.61
CA PHE A 177 7.95 7.31 -11.85
C PHE A 177 8.94 6.18 -11.64
N PHE A 178 8.55 4.96 -12.02
CA PHE A 178 9.42 3.80 -11.97
C PHE A 178 9.53 3.18 -13.36
N PRO A 179 10.75 2.74 -13.76
CA PRO A 179 10.93 2.05 -15.02
C PRO A 179 10.22 0.70 -14.98
N LEU A 180 9.55 0.35 -16.06
CA LEU A 180 8.94 -0.96 -16.24
C LEU A 180 9.15 -1.44 -17.66
N VAL A 181 9.18 -2.76 -17.85
CA VAL A 181 9.28 -3.38 -19.16
C VAL A 181 8.19 -4.43 -19.27
N ASP A 182 7.45 -4.42 -20.39
CA ASP A 182 6.59 -5.54 -20.73
C ASP A 182 7.48 -6.73 -21.14
N PRO A 183 7.44 -7.87 -20.45
CA PRO A 183 8.26 -9.03 -20.82
C PRO A 183 7.99 -9.51 -22.25
N ILE A 184 6.81 -9.23 -22.82
CA ILE A 184 6.45 -9.58 -24.20
C ILE A 184 7.22 -8.73 -25.23
N ASP A 185 7.65 -7.53 -24.84
CA ASP A 185 8.35 -6.58 -25.72
C ASP A 185 9.87 -6.70 -25.67
N LEU A 186 10.39 -7.70 -24.96
CA LEU A 186 11.81 -8.03 -24.97
C LEU A 186 12.15 -8.79 -26.26
N LYS A 187 12.92 -8.13 -27.14
CA LYS A 187 13.40 -8.72 -28.39
C LYS A 187 14.93 -8.84 -28.36
N ILE A 188 15.45 -9.83 -29.05
CA ILE A 188 16.89 -10.02 -29.19
C ILE A 188 17.32 -9.32 -30.50
N LYS A 189 18.36 -8.49 -30.45
CA LYS A 189 18.99 -7.97 -31.66
C LYS A 189 19.79 -9.08 -32.31
N ASP A 190 19.39 -9.52 -33.50
CA ASP A 190 20.04 -10.60 -34.25
C ASP A 190 21.56 -10.38 -34.45
N ALA A 191 22.02 -9.12 -34.46
CA ALA A 191 23.41 -8.77 -34.71
C ALA A 191 24.34 -8.89 -33.48
N SER A 192 23.84 -8.69 -32.26
CA SER A 192 24.66 -8.62 -31.04
C SER A 192 24.25 -9.61 -29.95
N GLY A 193 23.10 -10.26 -30.08
CA GLY A 193 22.51 -11.08 -29.01
C GLY A 193 22.00 -10.23 -27.83
N GLU A 194 22.07 -8.90 -27.90
CA GLU A 194 21.59 -8.00 -26.85
C GLU A 194 20.06 -7.96 -26.85
N ILE A 195 19.49 -8.06 -25.64
CA ILE A 195 18.05 -7.86 -25.43
C ILE A 195 17.78 -6.36 -25.48
N PHE A 196 16.83 -5.95 -26.30
CA PHE A 196 16.31 -4.58 -26.36
C PHE A 196 14.81 -4.57 -26.13
N VAL A 197 14.33 -3.43 -25.63
CA VAL A 197 12.91 -3.19 -25.39
C VAL A 197 12.28 -2.63 -26.66
N ASP A 198 11.33 -3.36 -27.27
CA ASP A 198 10.61 -2.94 -28.47
C ASP A 198 9.67 -1.76 -28.19
N ARG A 199 9.00 -1.79 -27.03
CA ARG A 199 8.09 -0.74 -26.58
C ARG A 199 8.36 -0.38 -25.13
N GLU A 200 8.72 0.88 -24.93
CA GLU A 200 8.94 1.43 -23.59
C GLU A 200 7.63 1.44 -22.79
N MET A 201 7.76 1.19 -21.49
CA MET A 201 6.71 1.35 -20.50
C MET A 201 7.17 2.26 -19.37
N LEU A 202 6.24 3.05 -18.86
CA LEU A 202 6.46 3.95 -17.73
C LEU A 202 5.43 3.62 -16.65
N GLY A 203 5.93 3.26 -15.47
CA GLY A 203 5.11 3.08 -14.29
C GLY A 203 4.99 4.38 -13.51
N ILE A 204 3.78 4.70 -13.07
CA ILE A 204 3.49 5.81 -12.16
C ILE A 204 2.96 5.21 -10.87
N ARG A 205 3.58 5.53 -9.75
CA ARG A 205 3.17 5.11 -8.40
C ARG A 205 2.61 6.33 -7.68
N LEU A 206 1.38 6.19 -7.21
CA LEU A 206 0.61 7.20 -6.49
C LEU A 206 0.40 6.72 -5.05
N GLU A 207 1.01 7.41 -4.09
CA GLU A 207 0.98 7.08 -2.66
C GLU A 207 0.39 8.24 -1.87
N VAL A 208 -0.79 8.04 -1.30
CA VAL A 208 -1.46 9.05 -0.47
C VAL A 208 -1.11 8.80 0.99
N PHE A 209 -0.59 9.82 1.67
CA PHE A 209 -0.35 9.76 3.11
C PHE A 209 -1.64 10.02 3.88
N SER A 210 -1.96 9.15 4.84
CA SER A 210 -3.07 9.34 5.76
C SER A 210 -2.57 9.99 7.03
N GLU A 211 -2.99 11.23 7.30
CA GLU A 211 -2.57 11.93 8.52
C GLU A 211 -3.13 11.25 9.79
N ARG A 212 -4.34 10.69 9.70
CA ARG A 212 -5.04 10.04 10.82
C ARG A 212 -4.31 8.80 11.35
N THR A 213 -3.88 7.91 10.47
CA THR A 213 -3.09 6.73 10.85
C THR A 213 -1.60 7.02 10.87
N SER A 214 -1.20 8.20 10.36
CA SER A 214 0.18 8.59 10.11
C SER A 214 0.95 7.50 9.37
N GLN A 215 0.35 7.00 8.28
CA GLN A 215 0.86 5.92 7.43
C GLN A 215 0.48 6.20 5.97
N PHE A 216 1.29 5.72 5.03
CA PHE A 216 0.93 5.74 3.61
C PHE A 216 -0.15 4.68 3.34
N GLU A 217 -1.21 5.07 2.64
CA GLU A 217 -2.21 4.15 2.14
C GLU A 217 -1.62 3.27 1.02
N LYS A 218 -2.33 2.20 0.68
CA LYS A 218 -1.93 1.29 -0.41
C LYS A 218 -1.66 2.06 -1.71
N PRO A 219 -0.48 1.88 -2.35
CA PRO A 219 -0.16 2.58 -3.59
C PRO A 219 -1.11 2.21 -4.72
N HIS A 220 -1.53 3.22 -5.49
CA HIS A 220 -2.16 3.03 -6.78
C HIS A 220 -1.13 3.15 -7.90
N TYR A 221 -1.26 2.30 -8.91
CA TYR A 221 -0.34 2.22 -10.03
C TYR A 221 -1.05 2.60 -11.31
N VAL A 222 -0.39 3.39 -12.16
CA VAL A 222 -0.78 3.63 -13.54
C VAL A 222 0.36 3.24 -14.44
N LEU A 223 0.08 2.38 -15.41
CA LEU A 223 1.05 1.90 -16.39
C LEU A 223 0.76 2.58 -17.72
N LEU A 224 1.73 3.35 -18.20
CA LEU A 224 1.73 3.93 -19.53
C LEU A 224 2.58 3.05 -20.45
N LYS A 225 2.09 2.83 -21.66
CA LYS A 225 2.83 2.10 -22.68
C LYS A 225 2.97 2.95 -23.92
N LYS A 226 4.13 2.92 -24.56
CA LYS A 226 4.38 3.70 -25.77
C LYS A 226 3.67 3.06 -26.96
N ARG A 227 3.01 3.86 -27.78
CA ARG A 227 2.39 3.37 -29.03
C ARG A 227 3.48 2.99 -30.04
N ILE A 228 3.20 1.99 -30.89
CA ILE A 228 4.17 1.51 -31.90
C ILE A 228 4.43 2.54 -32.99
N LYS A 229 3.37 3.23 -33.43
CA LYS A 229 3.40 4.12 -34.61
C LYS A 229 3.52 5.60 -34.25
N SER A 230 3.32 5.94 -32.99
CA SER A 230 3.41 7.31 -32.49
C SER A 230 4.29 7.31 -31.27
N ASN A 231 5.17 8.30 -31.14
CA ASN A 231 6.03 8.49 -29.98
C ASN A 231 5.22 9.02 -28.76
N SER A 232 3.96 8.60 -28.63
CA SER A 232 3.05 9.01 -27.58
C SER A 232 2.70 7.83 -26.68
N TRP A 233 2.48 8.15 -25.41
CA TRP A 233 2.03 7.22 -24.40
C TRP A 233 0.53 6.98 -24.56
N PHE A 234 0.09 5.78 -24.21
CA PHE A 234 -1.31 5.48 -23.97
C PHE A 234 -1.46 4.80 -22.62
N LEU A 235 -2.62 5.01 -22.00
CA LEU A 235 -2.99 4.36 -20.75
C LEU A 235 -3.18 2.85 -20.99
N PHE A 236 -2.30 2.03 -20.40
CA PHE A 236 -2.30 0.58 -20.61
C PHE A 236 -3.10 -0.15 -19.55
N LYS A 237 -2.76 0.07 -18.27
CA LYS A 237 -3.42 -0.52 -17.10
C LYS A 237 -3.34 0.44 -15.91
N HIS A 238 -4.31 0.39 -15.02
CA HIS A 238 -4.26 1.12 -13.75
C HIS A 238 -4.96 0.35 -12.64
N THR A 239 -4.63 0.68 -11.38
CA THR A 239 -5.27 0.13 -10.17
C THR A 239 -6.08 1.18 -9.40
N ILE A 240 -6.33 2.34 -10.02
CA ILE A 240 -7.16 3.41 -9.44
C ILE A 240 -8.63 2.97 -9.44
N PRO A 241 -9.39 3.23 -8.37
CA PRO A 241 -10.81 2.92 -8.29
C PRO A 241 -11.64 3.57 -9.41
N SER A 242 -12.71 2.89 -9.84
CA SER A 242 -13.51 3.29 -11.00
C SER A 242 -14.33 4.58 -10.84
N PHE A 243 -14.51 5.08 -9.61
CA PHE A 243 -15.16 6.36 -9.37
C PHE A 243 -14.29 7.56 -9.80
N ILE A 244 -12.98 7.36 -9.97
CA ILE A 244 -12.09 8.32 -10.62
C ILE A 244 -12.02 7.98 -12.11
N ASP A 245 -12.46 8.91 -12.96
CA ASP A 245 -12.43 8.75 -14.42
C ASP A 245 -11.00 8.96 -14.96
N VAL A 246 -10.16 7.95 -14.79
CA VAL A 246 -8.75 7.99 -15.22
C VAL A 246 -8.63 8.21 -16.74
N GLN A 247 -9.50 7.58 -17.53
CA GLN A 247 -9.47 7.68 -18.98
C GLN A 247 -9.86 9.09 -19.43
N GLY A 248 -10.92 9.66 -18.88
CA GLY A 248 -11.31 11.05 -19.16
C GLY A 248 -10.25 12.06 -18.74
N ILE A 249 -9.59 11.87 -17.58
CA ILE A 249 -8.47 12.73 -17.16
C ILE A 249 -7.27 12.61 -18.11
N PHE A 250 -6.99 11.40 -18.60
CA PHE A 250 -5.91 11.17 -19.57
C PHE A 250 -6.20 11.86 -20.91
N ASP A 251 -7.42 11.70 -21.43
CA ASP A 251 -7.83 12.29 -22.71
C ASP A 251 -7.97 13.82 -22.65
N ASP A 252 -8.34 14.38 -21.49
CA ASP A 252 -8.33 15.83 -21.26
C ASP A 252 -6.91 16.39 -21.12
N THR A 253 -5.95 15.57 -20.67
CA THR A 253 -4.56 16.00 -20.53
C THR A 253 -3.89 16.11 -21.90
N ASN A 254 -3.59 17.34 -22.31
CA ASN A 254 -2.96 17.67 -23.59
C ASN A 254 -3.73 17.09 -24.81
N GLY A 255 -5.06 16.99 -24.71
CA GLY A 255 -5.94 16.43 -25.75
C GLY A 255 -5.69 14.95 -26.04
N GLY A 256 -5.18 14.19 -25.06
CA GLY A 256 -4.91 12.75 -25.15
C GLY A 256 -3.57 12.41 -25.82
N LEU A 257 -2.76 13.42 -26.17
CA LEU A 257 -1.45 13.24 -26.79
C LEU A 257 -0.33 13.48 -25.76
N VAL A 258 -0.17 12.54 -24.83
CA VAL A 258 0.92 12.56 -23.84
C VAL A 258 2.22 12.10 -24.50
N ILE A 259 3.20 13.00 -24.67
CA ILE A 259 4.49 12.70 -25.31
C ILE A 259 5.63 12.81 -24.28
N SER A 260 5.66 13.91 -23.52
CA SER A 260 6.71 14.18 -22.55
C SER A 260 6.42 13.55 -21.19
N HIS A 261 7.45 13.40 -20.36
CA HIS A 261 7.30 13.00 -18.97
C HIS A 261 6.55 14.05 -18.15
N ASP A 262 6.69 15.33 -18.49
CA ASP A 262 5.97 16.42 -17.82
C ASP A 262 4.46 16.34 -18.11
N ASP A 263 4.06 15.98 -19.33
CA ASP A 263 2.64 15.72 -19.66
C ASP A 263 2.09 14.56 -18.82
N ALA A 264 2.86 13.47 -18.71
CA ALA A 264 2.49 12.33 -17.88
C ALA A 264 2.40 12.71 -16.39
N TYR A 265 3.27 13.63 -15.94
CA TYR A 265 3.25 14.14 -14.57
C TYR A 265 2.04 15.03 -14.31
N LEU A 266 1.63 15.88 -15.26
CA LEU A 266 0.40 16.66 -15.15
C LEU A 266 -0.84 15.77 -15.04
N PHE A 267 -0.91 14.70 -15.85
CA PHE A 267 -1.93 13.67 -15.73
C PHE A 267 -1.91 13.01 -14.35
N ALA A 268 -0.74 12.53 -13.91
CA ALA A 268 -0.56 11.87 -12.61
C ALA A 268 -0.98 12.79 -11.46
N LYS A 269 -0.61 14.07 -11.51
CA LYS A 269 -0.96 15.09 -10.52
C LYS A 269 -2.46 15.30 -10.43
N ARG A 270 -3.18 15.35 -11.55
CA ARG A 270 -4.65 15.49 -11.55
C ARG A 270 -5.34 14.31 -10.88
N VAL A 271 -4.91 13.09 -11.21
CA VAL A 271 -5.40 11.86 -10.56
C VAL A 271 -5.06 11.86 -9.07
N PHE A 272 -3.81 12.21 -8.72
CA PHE A 272 -3.34 12.25 -7.35
C PHE A 272 -4.15 13.23 -6.50
N LEU A 273 -4.47 14.42 -7.02
CA LEU A 273 -5.32 15.39 -6.33
C LEU A 273 -6.71 14.82 -6.03
N GLN A 274 -7.31 14.05 -6.94
CA GLN A 274 -8.60 13.40 -6.67
C GLN A 274 -8.49 12.30 -5.60
N LEU A 275 -7.41 11.52 -5.60
CA LEU A 275 -7.15 10.53 -4.55
C LEU A 275 -6.97 11.19 -3.18
N VAL A 276 -6.19 12.27 -3.11
CA VAL A 276 -6.00 13.07 -1.88
C VAL A 276 -7.31 13.67 -1.41
N GLU A 277 -8.16 14.15 -2.33
CA GLU A 277 -9.48 14.70 -1.99
C GLU A 277 -10.39 13.65 -1.35
N VAL A 278 -10.50 12.47 -1.96
CA VAL A 278 -11.28 11.33 -1.42
C VAL A 278 -10.74 10.94 -0.04
N GLN A 279 -9.42 10.85 0.11
CA GLN A 279 -8.80 10.52 1.39
C GLN A 279 -9.08 11.57 2.46
N LYS A 280 -8.95 12.87 2.14
CA LYS A 280 -9.24 13.97 3.06
C LYS A 280 -10.71 13.92 3.52
N ARG A 281 -11.66 13.70 2.60
CA ARG A 281 -13.09 13.56 2.93
C ARG A 281 -13.31 12.42 3.92
N ARG A 282 -12.80 11.24 3.59
CA ARG A 282 -12.90 10.03 4.43
C ARG A 282 -12.32 10.29 5.83
N GLN A 283 -11.16 10.95 5.88
CA GLN A 283 -10.48 11.26 7.13
C GLN A 283 -11.32 12.18 8.02
N ILE A 284 -11.87 13.27 7.49
CA ILE A 284 -12.69 14.21 8.28
C ILE A 284 -13.87 13.50 8.95
N PHE A 285 -14.62 12.69 8.21
CA PHE A 285 -15.75 11.96 8.80
C PHE A 285 -15.32 10.94 9.86
N LYS A 286 -14.23 10.20 9.61
CA LYS A 286 -13.66 9.27 10.59
C LYS A 286 -13.09 9.96 11.83
N ASP A 287 -12.64 11.20 11.71
CA ASP A 287 -12.17 12.01 12.84
C ASP A 287 -13.34 12.55 13.66
N LEU A 288 -14.45 12.94 13.01
CA LEU A 288 -15.70 13.31 13.69
C LEU A 288 -16.29 12.14 14.51
N GLU A 289 -16.23 10.92 13.96
CA GLU A 289 -16.63 9.70 14.65
C GLU A 289 -15.70 9.41 15.85
N ALA A 290 -14.38 9.53 15.66
CA ALA A 290 -13.41 9.34 16.75
C ALA A 290 -13.58 10.35 17.89
N LYS A 291 -13.97 11.60 17.56
CA LYS A 291 -14.32 12.65 18.54
C LYS A 291 -15.69 12.41 19.23
N LYS A 292 -16.42 11.36 18.85
CA LYS A 292 -17.77 11.01 19.35
C LYS A 292 -18.80 12.11 19.13
N ILE A 293 -18.63 12.92 18.09
CA ILE A 293 -19.61 13.95 17.68
C ILE A 293 -20.75 13.30 16.90
N ILE A 294 -20.40 12.28 16.09
CA ILE A 294 -21.32 11.48 15.28
C ILE A 294 -21.19 9.99 15.64
N HIS A 295 -22.23 9.22 15.35
CA HIS A 295 -22.35 7.79 15.60
C HIS A 295 -22.80 7.04 14.35
N ASP A 296 -22.53 5.73 14.28
CA ASP A 296 -22.94 4.82 13.21
C ASP A 296 -22.69 5.40 11.81
N LEU A 297 -21.44 5.77 11.55
CA LEU A 297 -20.99 6.37 10.30
C LEU A 297 -20.98 5.32 9.18
N ASP A 298 -21.77 5.56 8.14
CA ASP A 298 -21.76 4.83 6.88
C ASP A 298 -21.20 5.73 5.78
N LEU A 299 -20.18 5.23 5.09
CA LEU A 299 -19.42 5.93 4.05
C LEU A 299 -19.45 5.08 2.78
N ASP A 300 -19.79 5.70 1.65
CA ASP A 300 -19.52 5.08 0.36
C ASP A 300 -18.00 5.05 0.04
N LEU A 301 -17.65 4.37 -1.06
CA LEU A 301 -16.25 4.15 -1.44
C LEU A 301 -15.47 5.44 -1.72
N GLU A 302 -16.14 6.50 -2.15
CA GLU A 302 -15.53 7.81 -2.46
C GLU A 302 -15.77 8.89 -1.38
N SER A 303 -16.47 8.55 -0.28
CA SER A 303 -16.91 9.47 0.78
C SER A 303 -17.68 10.69 0.23
N SER A 304 -18.58 10.43 -0.73
CA SER A 304 -19.46 11.39 -1.38
C SER A 304 -20.86 11.35 -0.76
N MET A 305 -21.43 10.16 -0.61
CA MET A 305 -22.65 9.91 0.15
C MET A 305 -22.28 9.41 1.54
N VAL A 306 -22.71 10.15 2.57
CA VAL A 306 -22.37 9.85 3.96
C VAL A 306 -23.64 9.86 4.80
N SER A 307 -23.81 8.84 5.63
CA SER A 307 -24.91 8.76 6.60
C SER A 307 -24.34 8.61 8.00
N PHE A 308 -24.85 9.36 8.97
CA PHE A 308 -24.47 9.21 10.37
C PHE A 308 -25.61 9.65 11.28
N PHE A 309 -25.52 9.27 12.54
CA PHE A 309 -26.41 9.73 13.59
C PHE A 309 -25.74 10.82 14.41
N VAL A 310 -26.53 11.83 14.78
CA VAL A 310 -26.14 12.80 15.81
C VAL A 310 -27.16 12.71 16.91
N LYS A 311 -26.74 12.13 18.05
CA LYS A 311 -27.64 11.71 19.13
C LYS A 311 -28.66 10.72 18.57
N ASP A 312 -29.91 11.16 18.41
CA ASP A 312 -31.02 10.34 17.91
C ASP A 312 -31.48 10.73 16.50
N ILE A 313 -30.78 11.66 15.82
CA ILE A 313 -31.19 12.18 14.50
C ILE A 313 -30.30 11.58 13.42
N LYS A 314 -30.91 10.86 12.46
CA LYS A 314 -30.22 10.40 11.25
C LYS A 314 -30.02 11.54 10.26
N VAL A 315 -28.77 11.76 9.84
CA VAL A 315 -28.38 12.78 8.85
C VAL A 315 -27.70 12.09 7.67
N GLU A 316 -28.15 12.42 6.47
CA GLU A 316 -27.53 12.00 5.21
C GLU A 316 -27.00 13.23 4.48
N LEU A 317 -25.73 13.18 4.08
CA LEU A 317 -25.03 14.24 3.38
C LEU A 317 -24.58 13.77 2.00
N PHE A 318 -24.69 14.66 1.03
CA PHE A 318 -24.05 14.52 -0.27
C PHE A 318 -22.97 15.59 -0.42
N VAL A 319 -21.73 15.14 -0.55
CA VAL A 319 -20.51 15.95 -0.57
C VAL A 319 -19.86 15.86 -1.94
N LYS A 320 -19.61 17.01 -2.54
CA LYS A 320 -18.91 17.14 -3.83
C LYS A 320 -17.78 18.14 -3.68
N GLN A 321 -16.55 17.78 -4.08
CA GLN A 321 -15.41 18.71 -4.06
C GLN A 321 -15.14 19.31 -2.67
N ASN A 322 -15.26 18.51 -1.60
CA ASN A 322 -15.20 18.94 -0.20
C ASN A 322 -16.27 19.96 0.24
N GLU A 323 -17.35 20.11 -0.52
CA GLU A 323 -18.51 20.93 -0.14
C GLU A 323 -19.76 20.06 0.02
N ILE A 324 -20.50 20.30 1.11
CA ILE A 324 -21.78 19.68 1.37
C ILE A 324 -22.82 20.39 0.49
N VAL A 325 -23.26 19.70 -0.55
CA VAL A 325 -24.22 20.21 -1.55
C VAL A 325 -25.65 19.91 -1.14
N SER A 326 -25.88 18.76 -0.51
CA SER A 326 -27.20 18.36 -0.01
C SER A 326 -27.09 17.78 1.39
N CYS A 327 -28.11 18.06 2.20
CA CYS A 327 -28.29 17.50 3.54
C CYS A 327 -29.74 17.06 3.65
N SER A 328 -29.98 15.86 4.19
CA SER A 328 -31.30 15.31 4.46
C SER A 328 -31.33 14.76 5.87
N ILE A 329 -32.28 15.25 6.68
CA ILE A 329 -32.49 14.75 8.03
C ILE A 329 -33.64 13.74 7.96
N LEU A 330 -33.46 12.49 8.38
CA LEU A 330 -34.43 11.42 8.11
C LEU A 330 -35.40 11.09 9.25
N ASP A 331 -35.38 11.84 10.35
CA ASP A 331 -36.25 11.52 11.49
C ASP A 331 -37.60 12.26 11.52
N ASP A 332 -38.63 11.46 11.82
CA ASP A 332 -39.98 11.83 12.22
C ASP A 332 -40.10 11.91 13.76
N ILE A 333 -39.06 12.37 14.46
CA ILE A 333 -39.16 12.59 15.91
C ILE A 333 -40.25 13.63 16.14
N HIS A 334 -41.30 13.25 16.88
CA HIS A 334 -42.58 13.94 17.01
C HIS A 334 -42.54 15.41 17.45
N ASP A 335 -41.40 15.92 17.92
CA ASP A 335 -41.22 17.31 18.34
C ASP A 335 -40.42 18.16 17.34
N PHE A 336 -39.97 17.59 16.22
CA PHE A 336 -39.17 18.31 15.26
C PHE A 336 -40.03 19.03 14.22
N SER A 337 -40.40 20.28 14.52
CA SER A 337 -41.16 21.10 13.58
C SER A 337 -40.46 21.15 12.22
N GLN A 338 -41.21 20.94 11.13
CA GLN A 338 -40.66 20.97 9.76
C GLN A 338 -39.83 22.24 9.47
N ASN A 339 -40.20 23.37 10.08
CA ASN A 339 -39.47 24.63 9.96
C ASN A 339 -38.05 24.58 10.57
N ASN A 340 -37.84 23.83 11.67
CA ASN A 340 -36.51 23.66 12.25
C ASN A 340 -35.66 22.69 11.43
N LYS A 341 -36.29 21.66 10.84
CA LYS A 341 -35.64 20.72 9.93
C LYS A 341 -35.00 21.41 8.74
N SER A 342 -35.78 22.19 8.00
CA SER A 342 -35.24 22.92 6.84
C SER A 342 -34.17 23.93 7.23
N LYS A 343 -34.28 24.58 8.41
CA LYS A 343 -33.24 25.49 8.89
C LYS A 343 -31.92 24.77 9.15
N TRP A 344 -31.94 23.56 9.70
CA TRP A 344 -30.73 22.81 10.00
C TRP A 344 -30.12 22.18 8.75
N GLU A 345 -30.96 21.65 7.86
CA GLU A 345 -30.50 21.17 6.55
C GLU A 345 -29.73 22.28 5.81
N ILE A 346 -30.25 23.52 5.81
CA ILE A 346 -29.56 24.67 5.23
C ILE A 346 -28.31 25.06 6.03
N ALA A 347 -28.36 25.01 7.37
CA ALA A 347 -27.23 25.39 8.22
C ALA A 347 -26.01 24.48 8.06
N LEU A 348 -26.23 23.20 7.72
CA LEU A 348 -25.18 22.21 7.52
C LEU A 348 -24.52 22.30 6.13
N LEU A 349 -25.12 22.98 5.15
CA LEU A 349 -24.52 23.16 3.82
C LEU A 349 -23.24 24.02 3.87
N GLY A 350 -22.34 23.81 2.90
CA GLY A 350 -21.09 24.57 2.75
C GLY A 350 -19.84 23.70 2.89
N SER A 351 -18.70 24.30 3.26
CA SER A 351 -17.42 23.57 3.36
C SER A 351 -17.49 22.42 4.38
N LEU A 352 -16.87 21.29 4.03
CA LEU A 352 -16.71 20.14 4.90
C LEU A 352 -15.85 20.47 6.13
N ASP A 353 -14.89 21.38 6.00
CA ASP A 353 -14.04 21.82 7.11
C ASP A 353 -14.86 22.57 8.21
N ASP A 354 -15.97 23.20 7.83
CA ASP A 354 -16.87 23.90 8.76
C ASP A 354 -17.86 22.97 9.47
N LEU A 355 -18.00 21.71 9.00
CA LEU A 355 -19.02 20.78 9.48
C LEU A 355 -18.90 20.54 10.98
N GLU A 356 -17.66 20.39 11.49
CA GLU A 356 -17.42 20.20 12.92
C GLU A 356 -17.98 21.36 13.76
N LEU A 357 -17.73 22.60 13.33
CA LEU A 357 -18.23 23.79 14.02
C LEU A 357 -19.75 23.88 13.94
N LYS A 358 -20.32 23.58 12.76
CA LYS A 358 -21.78 23.61 12.53
C LYS A 358 -22.52 22.55 13.35
N LEU A 359 -21.97 21.34 13.47
CA LEU A 359 -22.51 20.30 14.34
C LEU A 359 -22.47 20.74 15.81
N ASN A 360 -21.33 21.22 16.29
CA ASN A 360 -21.22 21.69 17.67
C ASN A 360 -22.18 22.85 17.98
N HIS A 361 -22.34 23.81 17.07
CA HIS A 361 -23.26 24.93 17.24
C HIS A 361 -24.73 24.49 17.22
N SER A 362 -25.12 23.67 16.25
CA SER A 362 -26.51 23.25 16.08
C SER A 362 -26.95 22.37 17.24
N PHE A 363 -26.15 21.37 17.61
CA PHE A 363 -26.46 20.40 18.66
C PHE A 363 -26.26 20.91 20.09
N ALA A 364 -25.51 22.00 20.30
CA ALA A 364 -25.52 22.73 21.56
C ALA A 364 -26.79 23.56 21.78
N THR A 365 -27.42 24.04 20.68
CA THR A 365 -28.61 24.91 20.77
C THR A 365 -29.89 24.13 21.07
N ILE A 366 -29.94 22.84 20.73
CA ILE A 366 -31.13 21.99 20.82
C ILE A 366 -31.32 21.37 22.21
N PHE A 367 -30.23 21.22 22.96
CA PHE A 367 -30.21 20.50 24.23
C PHE A 367 -29.88 21.41 25.43
N LYS A 368 -30.15 22.70 25.30
CA LYS A 368 -30.39 23.61 26.43
C LYS A 368 -31.89 23.75 26.62
#